data_AF-A0A3A5JL41-F1
#
_entry.id   AF-A0A3A5JL41-F1
#
_cell.length_a   1.000
_cell.length_b   1.000
_cell.length_c   1.000
_cell.angle_alpha   90.00
_cell.angle_beta   90.00
_cell.angle_gamma   90.00
#
_symmetry.space_group_name_H-M   'P 1'
#
loop_
_entity.id
_entity.type
_entity.pdbx_description
1 polymer ?
#
loop_
_entity_poly.entity_id
_entity_poly.type
_entity_poly.pdbx_seq_one_letter_code
_entity_poly.pdbx_strand_id
1 'polypeptide(L)'
;MDITQLQTGLNNKFTADRIVFWHDPEQSFTAQLTELAILWNGLPVTVLNMAEQSQLQTRKRIEIDEPMQGFLLYWPSSEPSPAKDWLLDIRRYSTTFYADAASILLNDLGLANMALRDHIASRKSFFANKERTAAFKRRLDGRGGIEDPLSLDMKMISVVLACHAQIAEIMKSIGDRLLENAETALVPLEQHGLLPGFWHLMNLEYGYHIAEGTEPSLRELIRKLLVSECYEQLDTKERPVWLQSQLLATPTGRANAMALLSGWRDSNQYSSHFAEISAQVAEQLELASRLTAQDIWLWGEVEGFEAVEQGLIRELISGLNNGDLSLNRVEFAQLISRRRHGFWARTVPKYAYIYQALQQAELLLELRRSKPDGFHYSSAQEMYLAYEAELFQFDAAYRLFNEALLHLQGQSVEVLAVLASKIEDLYVNWYLYQLGLTWDGLLAKEQLLANWQLGLPSQHRFYDTVIKQRFTQSGVKRQFVIISDALRYEVAHELQGQINEAKRFSAQLKSQLGVLPSYTQLGMAALLPHQQLDYAATNSTVLVDGQSSAGLENRSTILRKVDTVMPC
;
A
#
# COMPACT_ATOMS: atom_id res chain seq x y z
N MET A 1 12.28 38.23 -1.20
CA MET A 1 12.57 39.28 -2.17
C MET A 1 14.01 39.69 -1.96
N ASP A 2 14.82 39.63 -3.01
CA ASP A 2 16.21 40.04 -2.98
C ASP A 2 16.26 41.57 -2.93
N ILE A 3 16.64 42.11 -1.77
CA ILE A 3 16.77 43.55 -1.55
C ILE A 3 17.87 44.15 -2.43
N THR A 4 18.80 43.34 -2.94
CA THR A 4 19.96 43.82 -3.70
C THR A 4 19.57 44.56 -4.97
N GLN A 5 18.58 44.06 -5.72
CA GLN A 5 18.15 44.69 -6.97
C GLN A 5 17.39 46.01 -6.71
N LEU A 6 16.53 46.01 -5.70
CA LEU A 6 15.83 47.20 -5.21
C LEU A 6 16.81 48.28 -4.72
N GLN A 7 17.77 47.89 -3.89
CA GLN A 7 18.78 48.76 -3.32
C GLN A 7 19.73 49.31 -4.39
N THR A 8 20.08 48.51 -5.41
CA THR A 8 20.85 48.97 -6.57
C THR A 8 20.09 50.04 -7.35
N GLY A 9 18.80 49.80 -7.62
CA GLY A 9 17.94 50.78 -8.30
C GLY A 9 17.80 52.09 -7.54
N LEU A 10 17.63 52.02 -6.21
CA LEU A 10 17.56 53.19 -5.34
C LEU A 10 18.89 53.93 -5.26
N ASN A 11 20.02 53.25 -5.03
CA ASN A 11 21.35 53.87 -5.01
C ASN A 11 21.67 54.60 -6.32
N ASN A 12 21.27 54.04 -7.46
CA ASN A 12 21.44 54.72 -8.76
C ASN A 12 20.70 56.06 -8.81
N LYS A 13 19.49 56.17 -8.23
CA LYS A 13 18.77 57.46 -8.16
C LYS A 13 19.50 58.48 -7.28
N PHE A 14 20.06 58.03 -6.16
CA PHE A 14 20.84 58.87 -5.25
C PHE A 14 22.25 59.23 -5.77
N THR A 15 22.63 58.83 -6.99
CA THR A 15 23.85 59.38 -7.62
C THR A 15 23.67 60.82 -8.12
N ALA A 16 22.45 61.18 -8.51
CA ALA A 16 22.13 62.48 -9.10
C ALA A 16 21.18 63.31 -8.22
N ASP A 17 20.30 62.65 -7.46
CA ASP A 17 19.23 63.32 -6.74
C ASP A 17 19.38 63.17 -5.22
N ARG A 18 19.18 64.28 -4.49
CA ARG A 18 19.17 64.29 -3.02
C ARG A 18 17.89 63.70 -2.44
N ILE A 19 16.76 63.84 -3.16
CA ILE A 19 15.44 63.46 -2.70
C ILE A 19 14.82 62.54 -3.75
N VAL A 20 14.34 61.39 -3.28
CA VAL A 20 13.67 60.41 -4.13
C VAL A 20 12.29 60.11 -3.58
N PHE A 21 11.26 60.24 -4.41
CA PHE A 21 9.90 59.82 -4.11
C PHE A 21 9.68 58.39 -4.58
N TRP A 22 9.04 57.56 -3.78
CA TRP A 22 8.68 56.20 -4.18
C TRP A 22 7.23 55.92 -3.81
N HIS A 23 6.39 55.73 -4.83
CA HIS A 23 5.00 55.33 -4.68
C HIS A 23 4.86 53.82 -4.86
N ASP A 24 4.38 53.16 -3.81
CA ASP A 24 4.07 51.73 -3.76
C ASP A 24 2.61 51.53 -3.32
N PRO A 25 1.64 51.74 -4.22
CA PRO A 25 0.22 51.56 -3.89
C PRO A 25 -0.12 50.12 -3.47
N GLU A 26 0.68 49.14 -3.89
CA GLU A 26 0.49 47.73 -3.53
C GLU A 26 1.12 47.36 -2.18
N GLN A 27 1.91 48.27 -1.60
CA GLN A 27 2.61 48.11 -0.31
C GLN A 27 3.56 46.91 -0.28
N SER A 28 4.00 46.45 -1.44
CA SER A 28 4.87 45.29 -1.67
C SER A 28 6.24 45.39 -0.98
N PHE A 29 6.67 46.60 -0.61
CA PHE A 29 8.03 46.84 -0.10
C PHE A 29 8.10 47.43 1.32
N THR A 30 6.96 47.59 1.99
CA THR A 30 6.87 48.24 3.31
C THR A 30 7.78 47.58 4.36
N ALA A 31 7.83 46.24 4.39
CA ALA A 31 8.63 45.50 5.38
C ALA A 31 10.14 45.67 5.14
N GLN A 32 10.54 45.83 3.87
CA GLN A 32 11.93 45.90 3.43
C GLN A 32 12.55 47.27 3.67
N LEU A 33 11.76 48.31 3.97
CA LEU A 33 12.26 49.68 4.20
C LEU A 33 13.35 49.75 5.27
N THR A 34 13.20 48.96 6.34
CA THR A 34 14.16 48.92 7.46
C THR A 34 15.48 48.24 7.11
N GLU A 35 15.50 47.43 6.05
CA GLU A 35 16.66 46.67 5.59
C GLU A 35 17.45 47.45 4.50
N LEU A 36 16.95 48.60 4.04
CA LEU A 36 17.57 49.41 2.98
C LEU A 36 18.83 50.14 3.49
N ALA A 37 19.98 49.82 2.89
CA ALA A 37 21.22 50.57 3.07
C ALA A 37 21.53 51.42 1.82
N ILE A 38 21.07 52.67 1.84
CA ILE A 38 21.19 53.60 0.71
C ILE A 38 22.14 54.74 1.09
N LEU A 39 23.04 55.09 0.17
CA LEU A 39 24.01 56.17 0.37
C LEU A 39 23.79 57.30 -0.63
N TRP A 40 23.95 58.53 -0.16
CA TRP A 40 24.00 59.74 -0.97
C TRP A 40 25.25 60.52 -0.57
N ASN A 41 26.18 60.76 -1.52
CA ASN A 41 27.49 61.40 -1.25
C ASN A 41 28.29 60.73 -0.11
N GLY A 42 28.19 59.41 0.03
CA GLY A 42 28.88 58.65 1.08
C GLY A 42 28.23 58.74 2.47
N LEU A 43 27.10 59.46 2.61
CA LEU A 43 26.31 59.55 3.83
C LEU A 43 25.03 58.70 3.73
N PRO A 44 24.53 58.14 4.84
CA PRO A 44 23.29 57.36 4.84
C PRO A 44 22.08 58.23 4.48
N VAL A 45 21.19 57.69 3.65
CA VAL A 45 19.91 58.34 3.30
C VAL A 45 18.88 58.12 4.41
N THR A 46 18.12 59.16 4.73
CA THR A 46 16.98 59.08 5.65
C THR A 46 15.77 58.51 4.91
N VAL A 47 15.33 57.31 5.28
CA VAL A 47 14.13 56.66 4.73
C VAL A 47 12.91 57.02 5.57
N LEU A 48 11.89 57.61 4.94
CA LEU A 48 10.65 58.01 5.59
C LEU A 48 9.46 57.26 4.98
N ASN A 49 8.76 56.48 5.81
CA ASN A 49 7.44 55.94 5.46
C ASN A 49 6.38 57.05 5.67
N MET A 50 5.93 57.67 4.60
CA MET A 50 5.06 58.84 4.63
C MET A 50 3.65 58.59 5.18
N ALA A 51 3.23 57.33 5.36
CA ALA A 51 2.02 57.01 6.12
C ALA A 51 2.11 57.42 7.60
N GLU A 52 3.32 57.51 8.15
CA GLU A 52 3.58 57.79 9.56
C GLU A 52 4.13 59.21 9.77
N GLN A 53 4.22 60.03 8.72
CA GLN A 53 4.88 61.33 8.76
C GLN A 53 3.93 62.47 8.39
N SER A 54 4.08 63.61 9.08
CA SER A 54 3.39 64.85 8.70
C SER A 54 4.06 65.48 7.49
N GLN A 55 3.31 65.69 6.40
CA GLN A 55 3.85 66.29 5.17
C GLN A 55 4.46 67.68 5.43
N LEU A 56 3.84 68.50 6.27
CA LEU A 56 4.36 69.83 6.61
C LEU A 56 5.67 69.74 7.40
N GLN A 57 5.76 68.79 8.33
CA GLN A 57 6.98 68.56 9.11
C GLN A 57 8.11 68.05 8.21
N THR A 58 7.81 67.08 7.34
CA THR A 58 8.76 66.56 6.35
C THR A 58 9.26 67.67 5.42
N ARG A 59 8.36 68.55 4.96
CA ARG A 59 8.72 69.72 4.14
C ARG A 59 9.72 70.64 4.85
N LYS A 60 9.43 71.03 6.09
CA LYS A 60 10.33 71.86 6.91
C LYS A 60 11.68 71.17 7.11
N ARG A 61 11.66 69.86 7.37
CA ARG A 61 12.88 69.07 7.58
C ARG A 61 13.77 69.05 6.34
N ILE A 62 13.20 68.85 5.16
CA ILE A 62 13.92 68.78 3.88
C ILE A 62 14.51 70.13 3.46
N GLU A 63 13.77 71.23 3.68
CA GLU A 63 14.12 72.57 3.17
C GLU A 63 14.89 73.44 4.16
N ILE A 64 14.68 73.26 5.46
CA ILE A 64 15.18 74.15 6.50
C ILE A 64 16.11 73.40 7.46
N ASP A 65 15.63 72.32 8.08
CA ASP A 65 16.36 71.70 9.20
C ASP A 65 17.56 70.85 8.73
N GLU A 66 17.41 70.10 7.62
CA GLU A 66 18.38 69.13 7.12
C GLU A 66 18.63 69.28 5.59
N PRO A 67 19.08 70.45 5.10
CA PRO A 67 19.19 70.73 3.66
C PRO A 67 20.29 69.92 2.96
N MET A 68 21.26 69.39 3.72
CA MET A 68 22.39 68.60 3.23
C MET A 68 22.20 67.09 3.48
N GLN A 69 20.98 66.66 3.84
CA GLN A 69 20.64 65.25 4.05
C GLN A 69 19.89 64.69 2.83
N GLY A 70 20.20 63.45 2.45
CA GLY A 70 19.46 62.71 1.43
C GLY A 70 18.19 62.08 2.01
N PHE A 71 17.08 62.10 1.27
CA PHE A 71 15.78 61.59 1.72
C PHE A 71 15.14 60.64 0.69
N LEU A 72 14.70 59.47 1.16
CA LEU A 72 13.77 58.59 0.44
C LEU A 72 12.38 58.73 1.06
N LEU A 73 11.43 59.27 0.29
CA LEU A 73 10.04 59.44 0.71
C LEU A 73 9.20 58.30 0.14
N TYR A 74 8.96 57.28 0.95
CA TYR A 74 8.13 56.12 0.59
C TYR A 74 6.66 56.39 0.87
N TRP A 75 5.81 56.15 -0.11
CA TRP A 75 4.36 56.32 -0.03
C TRP A 75 3.68 54.97 -0.27
N PRO A 76 2.98 54.39 0.74
CA PRO A 76 2.16 53.19 0.56
C PRO A 76 0.82 53.51 -0.13
N SER A 77 0.85 54.38 -1.14
CA SER A 77 -0.29 54.88 -1.90
C SER A 77 0.14 55.41 -3.27
N SER A 78 -0.81 55.50 -4.19
CA SER A 78 -0.60 56.17 -5.47
C SER A 78 -0.18 57.63 -5.30
N GLU A 79 0.43 58.20 -6.34
CA GLU A 79 0.78 59.61 -6.38
C GLU A 79 -0.48 60.48 -6.20
N PRO A 80 -0.48 61.44 -5.25
CA PRO A 80 -1.62 62.33 -5.04
C PRO A 80 -1.81 63.27 -6.24
N SER A 81 -3.05 63.75 -6.44
CA SER A 81 -3.29 64.79 -7.44
C SER A 81 -2.58 66.09 -7.06
N PRO A 82 -2.20 66.95 -8.02
CA PRO A 82 -1.44 68.17 -7.73
C PRO A 82 -2.08 69.08 -6.67
N ALA A 83 -3.42 69.16 -6.64
CA ALA A 83 -4.16 69.95 -5.66
C ALA A 83 -4.07 69.41 -4.22
N LYS A 84 -3.69 68.13 -4.05
CA LYS A 84 -3.59 67.45 -2.76
C LYS A 84 -2.13 67.13 -2.37
N ASP A 85 -1.16 67.48 -3.21
CA ASP A 85 0.25 67.19 -2.97
C ASP A 85 0.95 68.39 -2.29
N TRP A 86 1.15 68.30 -0.97
CA TRP A 86 1.78 69.37 -0.20
C TRP A 86 3.30 69.44 -0.41
N LEU A 87 3.87 68.43 -1.06
CA LEU A 87 5.29 68.34 -1.43
C LEU A 87 5.48 68.52 -2.94
N LEU A 88 4.46 69.00 -3.67
CA LEU A 88 4.51 69.11 -5.13
C LEU A 88 5.71 69.92 -5.63
N ASP A 89 6.03 71.03 -4.96
CA ASP A 89 7.19 71.86 -5.28
C ASP A 89 8.51 71.11 -5.09
N ILE A 90 8.62 70.34 -4.00
CA ILE A 90 9.77 69.46 -3.74
C ILE A 90 9.87 68.37 -4.81
N ARG A 91 8.76 67.72 -5.14
CA ARG A 91 8.68 66.69 -6.16
C ARG A 91 9.16 67.16 -7.52
N ARG A 92 8.90 68.43 -7.88
CA ARG A 92 9.28 69.00 -9.19
C ARG A 92 10.78 69.09 -9.43
N TYR A 93 11.58 69.24 -8.37
CA TYR A 93 13.05 69.25 -8.46
C TYR A 93 13.69 67.95 -7.95
N SER A 94 12.87 66.96 -7.58
CA SER A 94 13.31 65.65 -7.11
C SER A 94 13.07 64.58 -8.20
N THR A 95 13.49 63.35 -7.92
CA THR A 95 13.23 62.19 -8.81
C THR A 95 12.24 61.23 -8.20
N THR A 96 11.47 60.53 -9.05
CA THR A 96 10.61 59.41 -8.64
C THR A 96 11.27 58.06 -8.97
N PHE A 97 11.16 57.12 -8.05
CA PHE A 97 11.53 55.73 -8.18
C PHE A 97 10.27 54.87 -8.31
N TYR A 98 10.33 53.89 -9.22
CA TYR A 98 9.30 52.90 -9.43
C TYR A 98 9.95 51.52 -9.34
N ALA A 99 9.35 50.63 -8.56
CA ALA A 99 9.75 49.23 -8.48
C ALA A 99 8.55 48.36 -8.80
N ASP A 100 8.73 47.47 -9.77
CA ASP A 100 7.73 46.48 -10.11
C ASP A 100 7.99 45.20 -9.31
N ALA A 101 7.18 44.97 -8.28
CA ALA A 101 7.35 43.86 -7.37
C ALA A 101 7.28 42.50 -8.08
N ALA A 102 6.41 42.38 -9.08
CA ALA A 102 6.26 41.16 -9.87
C ALA A 102 7.50 40.87 -10.73
N SER A 103 8.11 41.88 -11.37
CA SER A 103 9.36 41.71 -12.13
C SER A 103 10.55 41.36 -11.24
N ILE A 104 10.68 42.00 -10.07
CA ILE A 104 11.76 41.68 -9.12
C ILE A 104 11.59 40.24 -8.62
N LEU A 105 10.37 39.85 -8.23
CA LEU A 105 10.10 38.49 -7.80
C LEU A 105 10.35 37.47 -8.93
N LEU A 106 9.96 37.77 -10.16
CA LEU A 106 10.22 36.94 -11.34
C LEU A 106 11.72 36.70 -11.54
N ASN A 107 12.53 37.77 -11.43
CA ASN A 107 13.99 37.68 -11.48
C ASN A 107 14.56 36.89 -10.30
N ASP A 108 14.06 37.12 -9.09
CA ASP A 108 14.47 36.40 -7.87
C ASP A 108 14.21 34.90 -7.98
N LEU A 109 13.14 34.52 -8.65
CA LEU A 109 12.79 33.13 -8.92
C LEU A 109 13.66 32.50 -10.02
N GLY A 110 14.50 33.30 -10.70
CA GLY A 110 15.36 32.86 -11.79
C GLY A 110 14.61 32.62 -13.10
N LEU A 111 13.41 33.18 -13.25
CA LEU A 111 12.58 33.04 -14.45
C LEU A 111 12.97 34.12 -15.46
N ALA A 112 13.44 33.75 -16.65
CA ALA A 112 13.83 34.73 -17.66
C ALA A 112 12.64 35.20 -18.53
N ASN A 113 11.53 34.47 -18.54
CA ASN A 113 10.38 34.75 -19.40
C ASN A 113 9.46 35.81 -18.79
N MET A 114 9.58 37.05 -19.26
CA MET A 114 8.75 38.18 -18.81
C MET A 114 7.25 38.00 -19.06
N ALA A 115 6.83 37.10 -19.95
CA ALA A 115 5.40 36.79 -20.13
C ALA A 115 4.75 36.18 -18.87
N LEU A 116 5.56 35.66 -17.93
CA LEU A 116 5.09 35.10 -16.66
C LEU A 116 4.84 36.18 -15.59
N ARG A 117 5.21 37.44 -15.85
CA ARG A 117 5.12 38.54 -14.87
C ARG A 117 3.69 38.74 -14.37
N ASP A 118 2.73 38.85 -15.27
CA ASP A 118 1.32 39.09 -14.89
C ASP A 118 0.73 37.87 -14.16
N HIS A 119 1.16 36.67 -14.53
CA HIS A 119 0.81 35.44 -13.81
C HIS A 119 1.30 35.48 -12.37
N ILE A 120 2.58 35.80 -12.14
CA ILE A 120 3.15 35.95 -10.78
C ILE A 120 2.45 37.06 -10.00
N ALA A 121 2.20 38.22 -10.63
CA ALA A 121 1.52 39.35 -10.00
C ALA A 121 0.13 38.96 -9.47
N SER A 122 -0.63 38.19 -10.26
CA SER A 122 -1.97 37.75 -9.86
C SER A 122 -1.98 36.74 -8.69
N ARG A 123 -0.85 36.12 -8.35
CA ARG A 123 -0.69 35.20 -7.20
C ARG A 123 0.01 35.86 -6.00
N LYS A 124 -0.11 37.19 -5.83
CA LYS A 124 0.54 37.92 -4.73
C LYS A 124 0.32 37.32 -3.33
N SER A 125 -0.88 36.78 -3.05
CA SER A 125 -1.17 36.18 -1.74
C SER A 125 -0.33 34.92 -1.48
N PHE A 126 0.04 34.17 -2.53
CA PHE A 126 0.97 33.05 -2.43
C PHE A 126 2.38 33.55 -2.05
N PHE A 127 2.88 34.60 -2.68
CA PHE A 127 4.25 35.09 -2.45
C PHE A 127 4.44 35.95 -1.20
N ALA A 128 3.35 36.34 -0.52
CA ALA A 128 3.40 37.06 0.74
C ALA A 128 4.11 36.28 1.88
N ASN A 129 4.21 34.95 1.78
CA ASN A 129 4.92 34.11 2.76
C ASN A 129 6.33 33.77 2.26
N LYS A 130 7.37 34.14 3.04
CA LYS A 130 8.78 33.93 2.70
C LYS A 130 9.15 32.44 2.59
N GLU A 131 8.65 31.59 3.48
CA GLU A 131 8.95 30.14 3.48
C GLU A 131 8.32 29.44 2.28
N ARG A 132 7.05 29.76 1.98
CA ARG A 132 6.33 29.24 0.81
C ARG A 132 7.02 29.64 -0.50
N THR A 133 7.47 30.89 -0.59
CA THR A 133 8.24 31.39 -1.73
C THR A 133 9.57 30.63 -1.88
N ALA A 134 10.27 30.37 -0.78
CA ALA A 134 11.51 29.59 -0.80
C ALA A 134 11.28 28.11 -1.17
N ALA A 135 10.17 27.51 -0.72
CA ALA A 135 9.77 26.16 -1.08
C ALA A 135 9.42 26.04 -2.58
N PHE A 136 8.69 27.03 -3.11
CA PHE A 136 8.40 27.12 -4.53
C PHE A 136 9.67 27.28 -5.36
N LYS A 137 10.57 28.20 -4.99
CA LYS A 137 11.84 28.44 -5.69
C LYS A 137 12.70 27.18 -5.78
N ARG A 138 12.69 26.32 -4.75
CA ARG A 138 13.39 25.02 -4.77
C ARG A 138 12.85 24.02 -5.79
N ARG A 139 11.61 24.23 -6.29
CA ARG A 139 10.93 23.36 -7.28
C ARG A 139 10.98 23.91 -8.69
N LEU A 140 11.56 25.09 -8.88
CA LEU A 140 11.86 25.63 -10.20
C LEU A 140 13.15 24.97 -10.70
N ASP A 141 13.08 24.34 -11.87
CA ASP A 141 14.22 23.65 -12.44
C ASP A 141 15.10 24.67 -13.17
N GLY A 142 16.25 25.01 -12.60
CA GLY A 142 17.22 25.88 -13.27
C GLY A 142 17.91 25.26 -14.49
N ARG A 143 17.52 24.06 -14.95
CA ARG A 143 18.29 23.26 -15.93
C ARG A 143 17.52 22.50 -17.02
N GLY A 144 16.18 22.58 -17.18
CA GLY A 144 15.56 21.69 -18.18
C GLY A 144 14.16 21.96 -18.76
N GLY A 145 13.35 22.88 -18.21
CA GLY A 145 12.01 23.15 -18.74
C GLY A 145 11.79 24.63 -19.04
N ILE A 146 11.05 24.93 -20.11
CA ILE A 146 10.44 26.25 -20.28
C ILE A 146 9.25 26.27 -19.31
N GLU A 147 9.34 27.09 -18.25
CA GLU A 147 8.22 27.29 -17.34
C GLU A 147 7.11 28.07 -18.05
N ASP A 148 5.88 27.58 -17.92
CA ASP A 148 4.66 28.22 -18.37
C ASP A 148 3.71 28.49 -17.18
N PRO A 149 2.65 29.29 -17.33
CA PRO A 149 1.71 29.60 -16.24
C PRO A 149 1.17 28.37 -15.50
N LEU A 150 0.87 27.28 -16.22
CA LEU A 150 0.23 26.09 -15.65
C LEU A 150 1.23 25.24 -14.87
N SER A 151 2.46 25.10 -15.37
CA SER A 151 3.56 24.44 -14.67
C SER A 151 3.90 25.15 -13.36
N LEU A 152 3.85 26.49 -13.33
CA LEU A 152 4.00 27.27 -12.11
C LEU A 152 2.84 27.01 -11.14
N ASP A 153 1.58 27.01 -11.63
CA ASP A 153 0.41 26.71 -10.80
C ASP A 153 0.50 25.30 -10.19
N MET A 154 0.90 24.26 -10.95
CA MET A 154 1.12 22.91 -10.43
C MET A 154 2.17 22.89 -9.29
N LYS A 155 3.30 23.59 -9.50
CA LYS A 155 4.35 23.69 -8.49
C LYS A 155 3.86 24.45 -7.26
N MET A 156 3.12 25.55 -7.42
CA MET A 156 2.52 26.28 -6.29
C MET A 156 1.51 25.41 -5.53
N ILE A 157 0.62 24.69 -6.22
CA ILE A 157 -0.35 23.75 -5.63
C ILE A 157 0.38 22.70 -4.79
N SER A 158 1.44 22.09 -5.34
CA SER A 158 2.23 21.12 -4.58
C SER A 158 2.88 21.72 -3.33
N VAL A 159 3.15 23.03 -3.29
CA VAL A 159 3.73 23.68 -2.10
C VAL A 159 2.63 23.86 -1.05
N VAL A 160 1.45 24.33 -1.46
CA VAL A 160 0.30 24.49 -0.56
C VAL A 160 -0.12 23.15 0.05
N LEU A 161 -0.07 22.07 -0.73
CA LEU A 161 -0.41 20.72 -0.29
C LEU A 161 0.74 19.96 0.37
N ALA A 162 1.95 20.55 0.42
CA ALA A 162 3.15 19.92 0.96
C ALA A 162 3.48 18.53 0.34
N CYS A 163 3.20 18.35 -0.96
CA CYS A 163 3.48 17.12 -1.70
C CYS A 163 4.49 17.34 -2.84
N HIS A 164 4.82 16.29 -3.58
CA HIS A 164 5.65 16.38 -4.78
C HIS A 164 4.89 17.08 -5.92
N ALA A 165 5.62 17.77 -6.80
CA ALA A 165 5.06 18.49 -7.96
C ALA A 165 4.68 17.53 -9.09
N GLN A 166 3.76 16.61 -8.80
CA GLN A 166 3.21 15.63 -9.73
C GLN A 166 1.69 15.59 -9.52
N ILE A 167 0.93 15.58 -10.61
CA ILE A 167 -0.54 15.61 -10.55
C ILE A 167 -1.09 14.45 -9.71
N ALA A 168 -0.48 13.27 -9.82
CA ALA A 168 -0.90 12.11 -9.04
C ALA A 168 -0.74 12.30 -7.52
N GLU A 169 0.36 12.92 -7.07
CA GLU A 169 0.61 13.20 -5.66
C GLU A 169 -0.27 14.34 -5.14
N ILE A 170 -0.58 15.32 -6.00
CA ILE A 170 -1.57 16.36 -5.71
C ILE A 170 -2.95 15.72 -5.48
N MET A 171 -3.39 14.81 -6.36
CA MET A 171 -4.68 14.14 -6.24
C MET A 171 -4.79 13.28 -4.98
N LYS A 172 -3.74 12.51 -4.65
CA LYS A 172 -3.69 11.73 -3.41
C LYS A 172 -3.79 12.61 -2.16
N SER A 173 -3.05 13.72 -2.13
CA SER A 173 -3.08 14.69 -1.03
C SER A 173 -4.44 15.40 -0.91
N ILE A 174 -5.10 15.70 -2.04
CA ILE A 174 -6.45 16.27 -2.01
C ILE A 174 -7.48 15.24 -1.51
N GLY A 175 -7.32 13.96 -1.83
CA GLY A 175 -8.19 12.91 -1.32
C GLY A 175 -8.15 12.77 0.20
N ASP A 176 -6.98 12.94 0.81
CA ASP A 176 -6.82 13.01 2.27
C ASP A 176 -7.67 14.15 2.88
N ARG A 177 -7.51 15.36 2.34
CA ARG A 177 -8.30 16.53 2.74
C ARG A 177 -9.81 16.38 2.49
N LEU A 178 -10.19 15.66 1.43
CA LEU A 178 -11.59 15.36 1.11
C LEU A 178 -12.27 14.55 2.22
N LEU A 179 -11.54 13.61 2.83
CA LEU A 179 -12.02 12.80 3.95
C LEU A 179 -12.10 13.62 5.25
N GLU A 180 -11.15 14.53 5.48
CA GLU A 180 -11.20 15.44 6.63
C GLU A 180 -12.43 16.38 6.55
N ASN A 181 -12.57 17.11 5.45
CA ASN A 181 -13.74 17.95 5.18
C ASN A 181 -13.81 18.35 3.70
N ALA A 182 -14.78 17.75 3.00
CA ALA A 182 -15.01 17.96 1.58
C ALA A 182 -15.27 19.42 1.15
N GLU A 183 -15.91 20.23 1.99
CA GLU A 183 -16.19 21.63 1.66
C GLU A 183 -14.93 22.50 1.72
N THR A 184 -13.97 22.10 2.56
CA THR A 184 -12.73 22.88 2.77
C THR A 184 -11.52 22.32 2.03
N ALA A 185 -11.64 21.17 1.37
CA ALA A 185 -10.52 20.46 0.76
C ALA A 185 -9.72 21.31 -0.26
N LEU A 186 -10.39 22.22 -0.97
CA LEU A 186 -9.79 23.10 -1.97
C LEU A 186 -9.59 24.55 -1.50
N VAL A 187 -10.06 24.92 -0.30
CA VAL A 187 -9.93 26.28 0.26
C VAL A 187 -8.48 26.78 0.27
N PRO A 188 -7.46 25.96 0.61
CA PRO A 188 -6.06 26.42 0.53
C PRO A 188 -5.63 26.84 -0.88
N LEU A 189 -6.18 26.23 -1.93
CA LEU A 189 -5.88 26.60 -3.31
C LEU A 189 -6.61 27.89 -3.71
N GLU A 190 -7.86 28.04 -3.26
CA GLU A 190 -8.68 29.22 -3.50
C GLU A 190 -8.06 30.49 -2.87
N GLN A 191 -7.58 30.40 -1.62
CA GLN A 191 -6.89 31.50 -0.91
C GLN A 191 -5.67 32.05 -1.67
N HIS A 192 -5.10 31.25 -2.57
CA HIS A 192 -3.92 31.58 -3.36
C HIS A 192 -4.20 31.76 -4.85
N GLY A 193 -5.46 31.78 -5.27
CA GLY A 193 -5.84 31.96 -6.68
C GLY A 193 -5.42 30.80 -7.58
N LEU A 194 -5.18 29.62 -7.02
CA LEU A 194 -4.67 28.43 -7.73
C LEU A 194 -5.77 27.51 -8.26
N LEU A 195 -7.03 27.76 -7.86
CA LEU A 195 -8.17 26.92 -8.20
C LEU A 195 -8.42 26.81 -9.72
N PRO A 196 -8.35 27.90 -10.53
CA PRO A 196 -8.51 27.79 -11.98
C PRO A 196 -7.41 26.94 -12.64
N GLY A 197 -6.15 27.08 -12.18
CA GLY A 197 -5.03 26.28 -12.67
C GLY A 197 -5.18 24.80 -12.32
N PHE A 198 -5.65 24.48 -11.11
CA PHE A 198 -5.97 23.12 -10.69
C PHE A 198 -6.99 22.46 -11.64
N TRP A 199 -8.12 23.11 -11.91
CA TRP A 199 -9.14 22.55 -12.80
C TRP A 199 -8.66 22.43 -14.25
N HIS A 200 -7.82 23.36 -14.71
CA HIS A 200 -7.20 23.25 -16.02
C HIS A 200 -6.27 22.02 -16.10
N LEU A 201 -5.48 21.74 -15.06
CA LEU A 201 -4.67 20.53 -14.96
C LEU A 201 -5.55 19.27 -15.00
N MET A 202 -6.67 19.24 -14.27
CA MET A 202 -7.59 18.08 -14.27
C MET A 202 -8.22 17.84 -15.64
N ASN A 203 -8.55 18.91 -16.37
CA ASN A 203 -9.05 18.80 -17.73
C ASN A 203 -7.99 18.25 -18.68
N LEU A 204 -6.74 18.75 -18.62
CA LEU A 204 -5.66 18.28 -19.49
C LEU A 204 -5.24 16.83 -19.19
N GLU A 205 -5.05 16.50 -17.90
CA GLU A 205 -4.53 15.19 -17.49
C GLU A 205 -5.59 14.10 -17.59
N TYR A 206 -6.80 14.37 -17.12
CA TYR A 206 -7.84 13.36 -16.97
C TYR A 206 -9.01 13.54 -17.95
N GLY A 207 -9.06 14.62 -18.74
CA GLY A 207 -10.23 14.91 -19.58
C GLY A 207 -11.49 15.22 -18.77
N TYR A 208 -11.33 15.81 -17.58
CA TYR A 208 -12.44 16.26 -16.75
C TYR A 208 -13.04 17.55 -17.31
N HIS A 209 -14.10 17.41 -18.13
CA HIS A 209 -14.84 18.53 -18.67
C HIS A 209 -15.92 19.01 -17.70
N ILE A 210 -15.89 20.31 -17.40
CA ILE A 210 -16.92 20.99 -16.61
C ILE A 210 -18.02 21.39 -17.59
N ALA A 211 -19.26 20.98 -17.33
CA ALA A 211 -20.38 21.34 -18.19
C ALA A 211 -20.64 22.85 -18.13
N GLU A 212 -21.06 23.43 -19.25
CA GLU A 212 -21.34 24.86 -19.32
C GLU A 212 -22.44 25.25 -18.32
N GLY A 213 -22.21 26.31 -17.54
CA GLY A 213 -23.13 26.75 -16.49
C GLY A 213 -23.08 25.94 -15.19
N THR A 214 -22.13 25.02 -15.04
CA THR A 214 -21.92 24.26 -13.78
C THR A 214 -20.59 24.61 -13.12
N GLU A 215 -20.54 24.49 -11.79
CA GLU A 215 -19.29 24.63 -11.04
C GLU A 215 -18.53 23.30 -11.00
N PRO A 216 -17.19 23.31 -11.08
CA PRO A 216 -16.40 22.10 -10.91
C PRO A 216 -16.57 21.51 -9.50
N SER A 217 -16.61 20.19 -9.42
CA SER A 217 -16.82 19.49 -8.15
C SER A 217 -15.76 18.42 -7.94
N LEU A 218 -15.09 18.48 -6.80
CA LEU A 218 -14.08 17.48 -6.42
C LEU A 218 -14.70 16.10 -6.25
N ARG A 219 -15.90 16.03 -5.65
CA ARG A 219 -16.65 14.77 -5.52
C ARG A 219 -16.96 14.18 -6.89
N GLU A 220 -17.33 15.02 -7.85
CA GLU A 220 -17.62 14.57 -9.21
C GLU A 220 -16.38 14.07 -9.94
N LEU A 221 -15.26 14.79 -9.81
CA LEU A 221 -13.98 14.37 -10.37
C LEU A 221 -13.57 12.99 -9.85
N ILE A 222 -13.58 12.79 -8.52
CA ILE A 222 -13.23 11.52 -7.89
C ILE A 222 -14.16 10.38 -8.35
N ARG A 223 -15.46 10.64 -8.40
CA ARG A 223 -16.45 9.69 -8.93
C ARG A 223 -16.13 9.30 -10.37
N LYS A 224 -15.86 10.27 -11.24
CA LYS A 224 -15.52 10.02 -12.65
C LYS A 224 -14.19 9.26 -12.81
N LEU A 225 -13.18 9.53 -11.97
CA LEU A 225 -11.92 8.79 -11.96
C LEU A 225 -12.16 7.30 -11.65
N LEU A 226 -12.83 7.01 -10.53
CA LEU A 226 -13.10 5.64 -10.08
C LEU A 226 -14.02 4.87 -11.05
N VAL A 227 -15.09 5.52 -11.53
CA VAL A 227 -15.99 4.91 -12.50
C VAL A 227 -15.28 4.65 -13.84
N SER A 228 -14.40 5.54 -14.27
CA SER A 228 -13.65 5.34 -15.52
C SER A 228 -12.69 4.16 -15.44
N GLU A 229 -11.93 4.02 -14.35
CA GLU A 229 -11.09 2.84 -14.15
C GLU A 229 -11.92 1.57 -14.11
N CYS A 230 -12.99 1.57 -13.29
CA CYS A 230 -13.89 0.43 -13.20
C CYS A 230 -14.42 0.04 -14.58
N TYR A 231 -14.92 0.99 -15.37
CA TYR A 231 -15.45 0.75 -16.70
C TYR A 231 -14.41 0.19 -17.67
N GLU A 232 -13.16 0.64 -17.59
CA GLU A 232 -12.09 0.11 -18.45
C GLU A 232 -11.63 -1.30 -18.04
N GLN A 233 -11.79 -1.66 -16.77
CA GLN A 233 -11.53 -3.02 -16.27
C GLN A 233 -12.64 -4.01 -16.63
N LEU A 234 -13.88 -3.56 -16.88
CA LEU A 234 -14.98 -4.45 -17.27
C LEU A 234 -14.75 -5.09 -18.65
N ASP A 235 -15.23 -6.33 -18.82
CA ASP A 235 -15.26 -7.00 -20.12
C ASP A 235 -15.97 -6.12 -21.16
N THR A 236 -15.26 -5.87 -22.25
CA THR A 236 -15.69 -5.02 -23.37
C THR A 236 -17.03 -5.41 -23.99
N LYS A 237 -17.46 -6.67 -23.87
CA LYS A 237 -18.68 -7.17 -24.51
C LYS A 237 -19.96 -6.82 -23.76
N GLU A 238 -19.89 -6.54 -22.46
CA GLU A 238 -21.08 -6.45 -21.59
C GLU A 238 -21.05 -5.24 -20.64
N ARG A 239 -20.44 -4.13 -21.05
CA ARG A 239 -20.31 -2.95 -20.17
C ARG A 239 -21.68 -2.29 -19.84
N PRO A 240 -22.01 -2.06 -18.56
CA PRO A 240 -23.28 -1.46 -18.17
C PRO A 240 -23.45 -0.02 -18.68
N VAL A 241 -24.56 0.24 -19.36
CA VAL A 241 -24.87 1.56 -19.95
C VAL A 241 -24.91 2.68 -18.91
N TRP A 242 -25.36 2.38 -17.69
CA TRP A 242 -25.50 3.37 -16.62
C TRP A 242 -24.17 3.99 -16.15
N LEU A 243 -23.02 3.32 -16.41
CA LEU A 243 -21.69 3.86 -16.10
C LEU A 243 -21.22 4.86 -17.16
N GLN A 244 -21.73 4.81 -18.39
CA GLN A 244 -21.20 5.58 -19.52
C GLN A 244 -21.29 7.10 -19.33
N SER A 245 -22.35 7.59 -18.69
CA SER A 245 -22.52 9.03 -18.39
C SER A 245 -21.53 9.53 -17.33
N GLN A 246 -20.88 8.62 -16.61
CA GLN A 246 -19.98 8.90 -15.51
C GLN A 246 -18.51 8.79 -15.88
N LEU A 247 -18.20 8.58 -17.16
CA LEU A 247 -16.83 8.45 -17.61
C LEU A 247 -16.15 9.82 -17.78
N LEU A 248 -14.82 9.80 -17.73
CA LEU A 248 -13.98 10.85 -18.25
C LEU A 248 -14.02 10.83 -19.79
N ALA A 249 -13.97 12.03 -20.37
CA ALA A 249 -14.28 12.21 -21.78
C ALA A 249 -13.25 11.55 -22.71
N THR A 250 -11.97 11.60 -22.35
CA THR A 250 -10.88 11.18 -23.24
C THR A 250 -10.34 9.81 -22.88
N PRO A 251 -9.99 8.95 -23.87
CA PRO A 251 -9.32 7.67 -23.60
C PRO A 251 -8.01 7.83 -22.83
N THR A 252 -7.19 8.82 -23.19
CA THR A 252 -5.94 9.13 -22.49
C THR A 252 -6.19 9.51 -21.03
N GLY A 253 -7.22 10.31 -20.76
CA GLY A 253 -7.59 10.69 -19.41
C GLY A 253 -8.03 9.51 -18.55
N ARG A 254 -8.75 8.55 -19.15
CA ARG A 254 -9.11 7.28 -18.48
C ARG A 254 -7.88 6.42 -18.19
N ALA A 255 -6.93 6.31 -19.13
CA ALA A 255 -5.67 5.61 -18.89
C ALA A 255 -4.85 6.26 -17.75
N ASN A 256 -4.77 7.60 -17.73
CA ASN A 256 -4.12 8.35 -16.66
C ASN A 256 -4.82 8.16 -15.31
N ALA A 257 -6.16 8.07 -15.30
CA ALA A 257 -6.94 7.76 -14.10
C ALA A 257 -6.61 6.36 -13.54
N MET A 258 -6.51 5.34 -14.40
CA MET A 258 -6.10 3.99 -13.99
C MET A 258 -4.70 3.99 -13.37
N ALA A 259 -3.75 4.71 -13.97
CA ALA A 259 -2.39 4.83 -13.43
C ALA A 259 -2.38 5.54 -12.06
N LEU A 260 -3.16 6.61 -11.90
CA LEU A 260 -3.34 7.30 -10.62
C LEU A 260 -3.88 6.34 -9.55
N LEU A 261 -4.99 5.66 -9.83
CA LEU A 261 -5.72 4.86 -8.85
C LEU A 261 -4.97 3.59 -8.46
N SER A 262 -4.26 2.95 -9.41
CA SER A 262 -3.30 1.89 -9.10
C SER A 262 -2.19 2.40 -8.18
N GLY A 263 -1.55 3.52 -8.50
CA GLY A 263 -0.52 4.12 -7.65
C GLY A 263 -1.04 4.66 -6.31
N TRP A 264 -2.35 4.90 -6.18
CA TRP A 264 -3.00 5.27 -4.93
C TRP A 264 -3.20 4.04 -4.05
N ARG A 265 -3.71 2.93 -4.61
CA ARG A 265 -3.87 1.65 -3.91
C ARG A 265 -2.55 1.06 -3.41
N ASP A 266 -1.47 1.24 -4.16
CA ASP A 266 -0.15 0.73 -3.80
C ASP A 266 0.64 1.66 -2.85
N SER A 267 0.10 2.83 -2.51
CA SER A 267 0.74 3.76 -1.59
C SER A 267 0.62 3.30 -0.13
N ASN A 268 1.75 3.17 0.56
CA ASN A 268 1.77 2.93 2.01
C ASN A 268 1.13 4.07 2.82
N GLN A 269 1.10 5.29 2.27
CA GLN A 269 0.58 6.48 2.96
C GLN A 269 -0.91 6.69 2.69
N TYR A 270 -1.38 6.42 1.47
CA TYR A 270 -2.71 6.84 1.02
C TYR A 270 -3.69 5.69 0.74
N SER A 271 -3.28 4.43 0.93
CA SER A 271 -4.11 3.24 0.66
C SER A 271 -5.39 3.19 1.49
N SER A 272 -5.34 3.54 2.77
CA SER A 272 -6.53 3.61 3.63
C SER A 272 -7.54 4.65 3.12
N HIS A 273 -7.04 5.84 2.74
CA HIS A 273 -7.89 6.91 2.21
C HIS A 273 -8.56 6.49 0.89
N PHE A 274 -7.84 5.77 0.02
CA PHE A 274 -8.45 5.19 -1.17
C PHE A 274 -9.65 4.30 -0.81
N ALA A 275 -9.49 3.40 0.18
CA ALA A 275 -10.56 2.49 0.57
C ALA A 275 -11.82 3.26 1.01
N GLU A 276 -11.66 4.28 1.86
CA GLU A 276 -12.78 5.11 2.35
C GLU A 276 -13.45 5.91 1.23
N ILE A 277 -12.67 6.55 0.36
CA ILE A 277 -13.20 7.32 -0.79
C ILE A 277 -13.94 6.38 -1.74
N SER A 278 -13.38 5.21 -2.04
CA SER A 278 -14.01 4.22 -2.91
C SER A 278 -15.33 3.72 -2.34
N ALA A 279 -15.43 3.58 -1.00
CA ALA A 279 -16.66 3.18 -0.32
C ALA A 279 -17.75 4.26 -0.44
N GLN A 280 -17.42 5.54 -0.25
CA GLN A 280 -18.36 6.65 -0.44
C GLN A 280 -18.89 6.71 -1.88
N VAL A 281 -18.03 6.49 -2.87
CA VAL A 281 -18.45 6.43 -4.28
C VAL A 281 -19.31 5.18 -4.54
N ALA A 282 -18.96 4.03 -3.99
CA ALA A 282 -19.77 2.81 -4.14
C ALA A 282 -21.19 2.99 -3.57
N GLU A 283 -21.34 3.69 -2.45
CA GLU A 283 -22.64 4.03 -1.87
C GLU A 283 -23.45 4.95 -2.78
N GLN A 284 -22.84 6.03 -3.30
CA GLN A 284 -23.49 6.96 -4.24
C GLN A 284 -23.97 6.27 -5.53
N LEU A 285 -23.27 5.23 -5.96
CA LEU A 285 -23.63 4.44 -7.14
C LEU A 285 -24.64 3.32 -6.83
N GLU A 286 -24.98 3.11 -5.56
CA GLU A 286 -25.74 1.95 -5.08
C GLU A 286 -25.11 0.63 -5.59
N LEU A 287 -23.77 0.56 -5.61
CA LEU A 287 -23.05 -0.46 -6.37
C LEU A 287 -23.39 -1.88 -5.90
N ALA A 288 -23.55 -2.09 -4.59
CA ALA A 288 -23.85 -3.41 -4.02
C ALA A 288 -25.19 -3.98 -4.52
N SER A 289 -26.24 -3.16 -4.62
CA SER A 289 -27.55 -3.62 -5.11
C SER A 289 -27.50 -3.95 -6.60
N ARG A 290 -26.76 -3.14 -7.38
CA ARG A 290 -26.57 -3.36 -8.82
C ARG A 290 -25.76 -4.61 -9.11
N LEU A 291 -24.69 -4.87 -8.36
CA LEU A 291 -23.88 -6.08 -8.48
C LEU A 291 -24.70 -7.35 -8.18
N THR A 292 -25.66 -7.26 -7.26
CA THR A 292 -26.54 -8.40 -6.93
C THR A 292 -27.51 -8.74 -8.08
N ALA A 293 -27.86 -7.75 -8.90
CA ALA A 293 -28.77 -7.91 -10.03
C ALA A 293 -28.07 -8.24 -11.37
N GLN A 294 -26.73 -8.29 -11.37
CA GLN A 294 -25.91 -8.53 -12.55
C GLN A 294 -25.05 -9.78 -12.36
N ASP A 295 -24.48 -10.29 -13.45
CA ASP A 295 -23.44 -11.28 -13.37
C ASP A 295 -22.16 -10.66 -12.78
N ILE A 296 -21.71 -11.17 -11.64
CA ILE A 296 -20.50 -10.68 -10.96
C ILE A 296 -19.22 -11.02 -11.74
N TRP A 297 -19.24 -12.03 -12.60
CA TRP A 297 -18.04 -12.44 -13.37
C TRP A 297 -17.58 -11.35 -14.34
N LEU A 298 -18.52 -10.53 -14.83
CA LEU A 298 -18.23 -9.32 -15.61
C LEU A 298 -17.29 -8.34 -14.88
N TRP A 299 -17.27 -8.39 -13.55
CA TRP A 299 -16.53 -7.50 -12.66
C TRP A 299 -15.25 -8.14 -12.10
N GLY A 300 -14.86 -9.34 -12.56
CA GLY A 300 -13.74 -10.10 -12.00
C GLY A 300 -12.39 -9.35 -12.00
N GLU A 301 -12.19 -8.49 -13.02
CA GLU A 301 -11.00 -7.64 -13.18
C GLU A 301 -11.06 -6.34 -12.37
N VAL A 302 -12.21 -6.00 -11.80
CA VAL A 302 -12.42 -4.72 -11.11
C VAL A 302 -11.84 -4.77 -9.71
N GLU A 303 -10.88 -3.89 -9.43
CA GLU A 303 -10.15 -3.85 -8.15
C GLU A 303 -10.50 -2.63 -7.29
N GLY A 304 -11.13 -1.61 -7.87
CA GLY A 304 -11.34 -0.32 -7.23
C GLY A 304 -12.40 -0.29 -6.12
N PHE A 305 -13.26 -1.31 -6.01
CA PHE A 305 -14.41 -1.29 -5.09
C PHE A 305 -14.52 -2.58 -4.26
N GLU A 306 -14.65 -2.44 -2.94
CA GLU A 306 -14.82 -3.57 -2.00
C GLU A 306 -16.10 -4.36 -2.28
N ALA A 307 -17.15 -3.70 -2.79
CA ALA A 307 -18.42 -4.37 -3.12
C ALA A 307 -18.23 -5.48 -4.17
N VAL A 308 -17.26 -5.33 -5.09
CA VAL A 308 -16.90 -6.36 -6.07
C VAL A 308 -16.23 -7.55 -5.38
N GLU A 309 -15.31 -7.29 -4.44
CA GLU A 309 -14.67 -8.34 -3.63
C GLU A 309 -15.71 -9.21 -2.91
N GLN A 310 -16.64 -8.55 -2.24
CA GLN A 310 -17.72 -9.21 -1.50
C GLN A 310 -18.66 -9.98 -2.44
N GLY A 311 -18.96 -9.42 -3.63
CA GLY A 311 -19.75 -10.09 -4.66
C GLY A 311 -19.10 -11.38 -5.13
N LEU A 312 -17.82 -11.31 -5.53
CA LEU A 312 -17.05 -12.46 -6.01
C LEU A 312 -16.99 -13.56 -4.93
N ILE A 313 -16.73 -13.19 -3.68
CA ILE A 313 -16.70 -14.15 -2.57
C ILE A 313 -18.04 -14.86 -2.39
N ARG A 314 -19.17 -14.11 -2.42
CA ARG A 314 -20.50 -14.71 -2.30
C ARG A 314 -20.77 -15.71 -3.42
N GLU A 315 -20.39 -15.37 -4.65
CA GLU A 315 -20.59 -16.24 -5.81
C GLU A 315 -19.71 -17.49 -5.75
N LEU A 316 -18.44 -17.35 -5.39
CA LEU A 316 -17.52 -18.48 -5.20
C LEU A 316 -18.02 -19.44 -4.11
N ILE A 317 -18.52 -18.90 -2.99
CA ILE A 317 -19.11 -19.71 -1.91
C ILE A 317 -20.37 -20.44 -2.41
N SER A 318 -21.26 -19.72 -3.11
CA SER A 318 -22.48 -20.30 -3.68
C SER A 318 -22.16 -21.44 -4.65
N GLY A 319 -21.24 -21.21 -5.59
CA GLY A 319 -20.80 -22.22 -6.56
C GLY A 319 -20.19 -23.45 -5.90
N LEU A 320 -19.33 -23.28 -4.89
CA LEU A 320 -18.74 -24.41 -4.13
C LEU A 320 -19.80 -25.20 -3.34
N ASN A 321 -20.78 -24.51 -2.76
CA ASN A 321 -21.88 -25.15 -2.02
C ASN A 321 -22.80 -25.94 -2.94
N ASN A 322 -23.19 -25.37 -4.08
CA ASN A 322 -24.13 -25.97 -5.02
C ASN A 322 -23.47 -26.96 -5.98
N GLY A 323 -22.14 -26.93 -6.10
CA GLY A 323 -21.40 -27.73 -7.08
C GLY A 323 -21.50 -27.17 -8.51
N ASP A 324 -21.92 -25.91 -8.65
CA ASP A 324 -22.16 -25.22 -9.92
C ASP A 324 -21.26 -23.98 -10.00
N LEU A 325 -19.94 -24.22 -10.03
CA LEU A 325 -18.97 -23.16 -10.29
C LEU A 325 -18.90 -22.93 -11.80
N SER A 326 -19.19 -21.71 -12.21
CA SER A 326 -19.05 -21.25 -13.60
C SER A 326 -17.59 -21.24 -14.09
N LEU A 327 -16.62 -21.15 -13.16
CA LEU A 327 -15.20 -21.17 -13.46
C LEU A 327 -14.66 -22.61 -13.48
N ASN A 328 -13.81 -22.91 -14.46
CA ASN A 328 -12.98 -24.11 -14.40
C ASN A 328 -11.86 -23.95 -13.36
N ARG A 329 -11.18 -25.07 -13.03
CA ARG A 329 -10.15 -25.11 -11.98
C ARG A 329 -8.98 -24.14 -12.21
N VAL A 330 -8.56 -23.95 -13.46
CA VAL A 330 -7.45 -23.06 -13.79
C VAL A 330 -7.88 -21.60 -13.61
N GLU A 331 -9.07 -21.25 -14.09
CA GLU A 331 -9.65 -19.90 -13.93
C GLU A 331 -9.87 -19.56 -12.45
N PHE A 332 -10.42 -20.50 -11.68
CA PHE A 332 -10.60 -20.36 -10.24
C PHE A 332 -9.26 -20.10 -9.53
N ALA A 333 -8.25 -20.92 -9.80
CA ALA A 333 -6.92 -20.77 -9.19
C ALA A 333 -6.26 -19.43 -9.56
N GLN A 334 -6.39 -18.98 -10.81
CA GLN A 334 -5.87 -17.69 -11.26
C GLN A 334 -6.59 -16.52 -10.57
N LEU A 335 -7.92 -16.58 -10.49
CA LEU A 335 -8.71 -15.56 -9.81
C LEU A 335 -8.33 -15.47 -8.33
N ILE A 336 -8.35 -16.59 -7.61
CA ILE A 336 -8.00 -16.65 -6.18
C ILE A 336 -6.59 -16.12 -5.94
N SER A 337 -5.61 -16.57 -6.74
CA SER A 337 -4.22 -16.12 -6.63
C SER A 337 -4.12 -14.60 -6.78
N ARG A 338 -4.74 -14.04 -7.82
CA ARG A 338 -4.74 -12.59 -8.03
C ARG A 338 -5.43 -11.83 -6.90
N ARG A 339 -6.65 -12.21 -6.52
CA ARG A 339 -7.42 -11.47 -5.49
C ARG A 339 -6.75 -11.55 -4.12
N ARG A 340 -6.16 -12.70 -3.76
CA ARG A 340 -5.40 -12.88 -2.49
C ARG A 340 -4.17 -11.97 -2.39
N HIS A 341 -3.56 -11.59 -3.51
CA HIS A 341 -2.43 -10.63 -3.55
C HIS A 341 -2.88 -9.21 -3.91
N GLY A 342 -4.17 -9.00 -4.18
CA GLY A 342 -4.76 -7.73 -4.57
C GLY A 342 -4.89 -6.74 -3.41
N PHE A 343 -5.29 -5.51 -3.74
CA PHE A 343 -5.40 -4.40 -2.79
C PHE A 343 -6.24 -4.75 -1.56
N TRP A 344 -7.46 -5.26 -1.74
CA TRP A 344 -8.39 -5.53 -0.63
C TRP A 344 -7.87 -6.61 0.33
N ALA A 345 -7.27 -7.68 -0.17
CA ALA A 345 -6.67 -8.72 0.65
C ALA A 345 -5.46 -8.24 1.45
N ARG A 346 -4.68 -7.29 0.92
CA ARG A 346 -3.54 -6.68 1.64
C ARG A 346 -3.99 -5.67 2.70
N THR A 347 -5.02 -4.88 2.41
CA THR A 347 -5.50 -3.79 3.28
C THR A 347 -6.50 -4.28 4.33
N VAL A 348 -7.32 -5.27 4.00
CA VAL A 348 -8.34 -5.87 4.89
C VAL A 348 -8.07 -7.37 4.98
N PRO A 349 -7.27 -7.83 5.98
CA PRO A 349 -6.72 -9.19 6.03
C PRO A 349 -7.74 -10.33 5.93
N LYS A 350 -9.01 -10.09 6.32
CA LYS A 350 -10.09 -11.07 6.23
C LYS A 350 -10.24 -11.66 4.82
N TYR A 351 -10.06 -10.86 3.78
CA TYR A 351 -10.23 -11.32 2.41
C TYR A 351 -9.15 -12.33 2.00
N ALA A 352 -7.91 -12.14 2.44
CA ALA A 352 -6.84 -13.10 2.20
C ALA A 352 -7.16 -14.48 2.80
N TYR A 353 -7.71 -14.51 4.03
CA TYR A 353 -8.11 -15.74 4.69
C TYR A 353 -9.36 -16.36 4.06
N ILE A 354 -10.35 -15.56 3.66
CA ILE A 354 -11.53 -16.08 2.93
C ILE A 354 -11.08 -16.75 1.63
N TYR A 355 -10.21 -16.13 0.84
CA TYR A 355 -9.71 -16.76 -0.39
C TYR A 355 -8.85 -17.98 -0.15
N GLN A 356 -8.06 -18.01 0.93
CA GLN A 356 -7.37 -19.24 1.35
C GLN A 356 -8.38 -20.35 1.66
N ALA A 357 -9.44 -20.07 2.43
CA ALA A 357 -10.49 -21.04 2.72
C ALA A 357 -11.17 -21.54 1.43
N LEU A 358 -11.52 -20.64 0.51
CA LEU A 358 -12.12 -21.04 -0.78
C LEU A 358 -11.19 -21.92 -1.62
N GLN A 359 -9.88 -21.61 -1.64
CA GLN A 359 -8.87 -22.43 -2.31
C GLN A 359 -8.83 -23.85 -1.76
N GLN A 360 -8.79 -23.99 -0.44
CA GLN A 360 -8.68 -25.30 0.21
C GLN A 360 -9.99 -26.09 0.12
N ALA A 361 -11.14 -25.40 0.18
CA ALA A 361 -12.44 -26.02 -0.03
C ALA A 361 -12.59 -26.59 -1.43
N GLU A 362 -12.20 -25.83 -2.47
CA GLU A 362 -12.19 -26.31 -3.86
C GLU A 362 -11.30 -27.54 -4.02
N LEU A 363 -10.07 -27.49 -3.49
CA LEU A 363 -9.14 -28.62 -3.55
C LEU A 363 -9.73 -29.88 -2.91
N LEU A 364 -10.33 -29.76 -1.73
CA LEU A 364 -10.89 -30.89 -0.99
C LEU A 364 -12.13 -31.48 -1.68
N LEU A 365 -12.98 -30.64 -2.28
CA LEU A 365 -14.09 -31.08 -3.12
C LEU A 365 -13.60 -31.79 -4.40
N GLU A 366 -12.52 -31.30 -5.01
CA GLU A 366 -11.94 -31.92 -6.21
C GLU A 366 -11.28 -33.27 -5.89
N LEU A 367 -10.55 -33.36 -4.78
CA LEU A 367 -10.01 -34.62 -4.27
C LEU A 367 -11.13 -35.64 -4.05
N ARG A 368 -12.28 -35.23 -3.48
CA ARG A 368 -13.48 -36.07 -3.34
C ARG A 368 -14.05 -36.52 -4.68
N ARG A 369 -14.11 -35.64 -5.69
CA ARG A 369 -14.59 -35.98 -7.04
C ARG A 369 -13.67 -36.98 -7.74
N SER A 370 -12.36 -36.89 -7.53
CA SER A 370 -11.38 -37.82 -8.10
C SER A 370 -11.49 -39.25 -7.53
N LYS A 371 -12.22 -39.42 -6.42
CA LYS A 371 -12.41 -40.70 -5.72
C LYS A 371 -13.92 -40.97 -5.50
N PRO A 372 -14.74 -41.12 -6.57
CA PRO A 372 -16.19 -41.23 -6.45
C PRO A 372 -16.61 -42.42 -5.58
N ASP A 373 -15.96 -43.57 -5.78
CA ASP A 373 -16.24 -44.85 -5.14
C ASP A 373 -15.46 -45.09 -3.82
N GLY A 374 -14.78 -44.07 -3.29
CA GLY A 374 -13.92 -44.19 -2.11
C GLY A 374 -12.51 -44.71 -2.45
N PHE A 375 -11.88 -45.40 -1.51
CA PHE A 375 -10.48 -45.84 -1.59
C PHE A 375 -10.37 -47.34 -1.84
N HIS A 376 -9.68 -47.72 -2.92
CA HIS A 376 -9.48 -49.11 -3.32
C HIS A 376 -8.00 -49.35 -3.62
N TYR A 377 -7.36 -50.20 -2.84
CA TYR A 377 -5.95 -50.58 -3.00
C TYR A 377 -5.82 -52.10 -2.89
N SER A 378 -4.83 -52.69 -3.57
CA SER A 378 -4.68 -54.15 -3.57
C SER A 378 -4.01 -54.67 -2.30
N SER A 379 -3.19 -53.82 -1.66
CA SER A 379 -2.47 -54.10 -0.42
C SER A 379 -2.36 -52.88 0.51
N ALA A 380 -2.05 -53.14 1.79
CA ALA A 380 -1.76 -52.07 2.77
C ALA A 380 -0.51 -51.27 2.40
N GLN A 381 0.50 -51.90 1.81
CA GLN A 381 1.70 -51.21 1.33
C GLN A 381 1.36 -50.19 0.22
N GLU A 382 0.51 -50.57 -0.74
CA GLU A 382 0.07 -49.64 -1.79
C GLU A 382 -0.72 -48.48 -1.23
N MET A 383 -1.62 -48.72 -0.27
CA MET A 383 -2.38 -47.66 0.37
C MET A 383 -1.49 -46.69 1.16
N TYR A 384 -0.46 -47.20 1.84
CA TYR A 384 0.54 -46.37 2.52
C TYR A 384 1.26 -45.44 1.53
N LEU A 385 1.76 -46.00 0.41
CA LEU A 385 2.45 -45.22 -0.63
C LEU A 385 1.51 -44.22 -1.31
N ALA A 386 0.23 -44.57 -1.48
CA ALA A 386 -0.78 -43.64 -1.96
C ALA A 386 -1.01 -42.49 -0.97
N TYR A 387 -0.95 -42.76 0.34
CA TYR A 387 -1.04 -41.69 1.33
C TYR A 387 0.13 -40.71 1.23
N GLU A 388 1.36 -41.20 1.06
CA GLU A 388 2.52 -40.35 0.83
C GLU A 388 2.44 -39.50 -0.44
N ALA A 389 1.86 -40.07 -1.51
CA ALA A 389 1.81 -39.45 -2.82
C ALA A 389 0.66 -38.44 -2.96
N GLU A 390 -0.52 -38.77 -2.44
CA GLU A 390 -1.74 -38.00 -2.73
C GLU A 390 -2.74 -37.90 -1.56
N LEU A 391 -2.93 -38.94 -0.74
CA LEU A 391 -4.05 -38.90 0.23
C LEU A 391 -3.80 -37.92 1.38
N PHE A 392 -2.55 -37.58 1.69
CA PHE A 392 -2.22 -36.53 2.67
C PHE A 392 -2.79 -35.16 2.28
N GLN A 393 -3.10 -34.94 0.99
CA GLN A 393 -3.62 -33.66 0.51
C GLN A 393 -5.01 -33.34 1.08
N PHE A 394 -5.81 -34.36 1.43
CA PHE A 394 -7.08 -34.17 2.14
C PHE A 394 -6.86 -33.57 3.53
N ASP A 395 -5.92 -34.12 4.30
CA ASP A 395 -5.53 -33.61 5.62
C ASP A 395 -4.95 -32.18 5.51
N ALA A 396 -4.13 -31.93 4.48
CA ALA A 396 -3.52 -30.63 4.24
C ALA A 396 -4.59 -29.57 3.97
N ALA A 397 -5.48 -29.85 3.01
CA ALA A 397 -6.54 -28.93 2.62
C ALA A 397 -7.49 -28.66 3.78
N TYR A 398 -7.91 -29.70 4.51
CA TYR A 398 -8.79 -29.55 5.66
C TYR A 398 -8.15 -28.73 6.79
N ARG A 399 -6.88 -28.97 7.11
CA ARG A 399 -6.16 -28.18 8.12
C ARG A 399 -6.04 -26.72 7.69
N LEU A 400 -5.58 -26.45 6.47
CA LEU A 400 -5.36 -25.09 5.97
C LEU A 400 -6.68 -24.32 5.79
N PHE A 401 -7.79 -25.02 5.52
CA PHE A 401 -9.14 -24.47 5.54
C PHE A 401 -9.52 -24.01 6.97
N ASN A 402 -9.36 -24.87 7.96
CA ASN A 402 -9.66 -24.56 9.36
C ASN A 402 -8.74 -23.48 9.94
N GLU A 403 -7.46 -23.46 9.54
CA GLU A 403 -6.53 -22.40 9.90
C GLU A 403 -7.01 -21.04 9.39
N ALA A 404 -7.47 -20.99 8.13
CA ALA A 404 -8.08 -19.77 7.59
C ALA A 404 -9.35 -19.36 8.37
N LEU A 405 -10.22 -20.32 8.74
CA LEU A 405 -11.39 -20.03 9.57
C LEU A 405 -11.04 -19.52 10.96
N LEU A 406 -9.97 -20.06 11.59
CA LEU A 406 -9.48 -19.60 12.89
C LEU A 406 -9.11 -18.11 12.85
N HIS A 407 -8.46 -17.66 11.77
CA HIS A 407 -8.16 -16.24 11.58
C HIS A 407 -9.38 -15.36 11.34
N LEU A 408 -10.50 -15.94 10.90
CA LEU A 408 -11.77 -15.24 10.67
C LEU A 408 -12.70 -15.23 11.90
N GLN A 409 -12.34 -15.95 12.98
CA GLN A 409 -13.13 -15.97 14.20
C GLN A 409 -13.30 -14.55 14.78
N GLY A 410 -14.53 -14.21 15.17
CA GLY A 410 -14.88 -12.89 15.70
C GLY A 410 -15.06 -11.77 14.66
N GLN A 411 -14.88 -12.06 13.36
CA GLN A 411 -15.03 -11.06 12.28
C GLN A 411 -16.42 -11.07 11.61
N SER A 412 -17.42 -11.72 12.22
CA SER A 412 -18.80 -11.85 11.72
C SER A 412 -18.91 -12.36 10.27
N VAL A 413 -18.09 -13.34 9.91
CA VAL A 413 -18.08 -13.94 8.56
C VAL A 413 -19.01 -15.15 8.51
N GLU A 414 -20.32 -14.92 8.62
CA GLU A 414 -21.35 -15.98 8.56
C GLU A 414 -21.42 -16.65 7.18
N VAL A 415 -20.96 -15.96 6.13
CA VAL A 415 -21.07 -16.41 4.74
C VAL A 415 -20.39 -17.77 4.49
N LEU A 416 -19.38 -18.16 5.29
CA LEU A 416 -18.69 -19.44 5.16
C LEU A 416 -19.33 -20.59 5.93
N ALA A 417 -20.33 -20.36 6.80
CA ALA A 417 -20.83 -21.37 7.73
C ALA A 417 -21.35 -22.65 7.04
N VAL A 418 -22.13 -22.48 5.96
CA VAL A 418 -22.66 -23.61 5.18
C VAL A 418 -21.52 -24.39 4.51
N LEU A 419 -20.55 -23.68 3.94
CA LEU A 419 -19.39 -24.30 3.30
C LEU A 419 -18.53 -25.04 4.33
N ALA A 420 -18.32 -24.45 5.51
CA ALA A 420 -17.57 -25.07 6.60
C ALA A 420 -18.21 -26.39 7.04
N SER A 421 -19.53 -26.43 7.26
CA SER A 421 -20.24 -27.66 7.59
C SER A 421 -20.12 -28.72 6.49
N LYS A 422 -20.16 -28.32 5.21
CA LYS A 422 -19.98 -29.23 4.08
C LYS A 422 -18.57 -29.81 4.02
N ILE A 423 -17.54 -28.99 4.26
CA ILE A 423 -16.14 -29.42 4.29
C ILE A 423 -15.87 -30.33 5.50
N GLU A 424 -16.46 -30.02 6.66
CA GLU A 424 -16.40 -30.85 7.87
C GLU A 424 -17.02 -32.22 7.62
N ASP A 425 -18.23 -32.27 7.07
CA ASP A 425 -18.92 -33.53 6.75
C ASP A 425 -18.12 -34.37 5.75
N LEU A 426 -17.58 -33.75 4.69
CA LEU A 426 -16.74 -34.44 3.72
C LEU A 426 -15.48 -35.02 4.39
N TYR A 427 -14.81 -34.26 5.24
CA TYR A 427 -13.58 -34.71 5.87
C TYR A 427 -13.84 -35.80 6.93
N VAL A 428 -14.75 -35.54 7.88
CA VAL A 428 -14.98 -36.43 9.02
C VAL A 428 -15.81 -37.66 8.62
N ASN A 429 -16.96 -37.44 7.97
CA ASN A 429 -17.94 -38.50 7.73
C ASN A 429 -17.67 -39.28 6.44
N TRP A 430 -16.92 -38.71 5.49
CA TRP A 430 -16.54 -39.42 4.28
C TRP A 430 -15.04 -39.78 4.25
N TYR A 431 -14.13 -38.81 4.29
CA TYR A 431 -12.69 -39.08 4.07
C TYR A 431 -12.11 -39.98 5.16
N LEU A 432 -12.19 -39.57 6.43
CA LEU A 432 -11.64 -40.36 7.54
C LEU A 432 -12.33 -41.73 7.67
N TYR A 433 -13.65 -41.76 7.47
CA TYR A 433 -14.42 -43.00 7.54
C TYR A 433 -14.02 -44.00 6.44
N GLN A 434 -14.00 -43.57 5.17
CA GLN A 434 -13.62 -44.43 4.05
C GLN A 434 -12.16 -44.85 4.13
N LEU A 435 -11.26 -43.92 4.52
CA LEU A 435 -9.85 -44.23 4.69
C LEU A 435 -9.65 -45.29 5.78
N GLY A 436 -10.31 -45.13 6.94
CA GLY A 436 -10.27 -46.08 8.04
C GLY A 436 -10.81 -47.46 7.65
N LEU A 437 -11.99 -47.51 7.02
CA LEU A 437 -12.58 -48.77 6.57
C LEU A 437 -11.68 -49.55 5.60
N THR A 438 -11.12 -48.87 4.60
CA THR A 438 -10.22 -49.51 3.63
C THR A 438 -8.95 -49.99 4.31
N TRP A 439 -8.36 -49.16 5.19
CA TRP A 439 -7.16 -49.52 5.93
C TRP A 439 -7.39 -50.75 6.81
N ASP A 440 -8.43 -50.75 7.65
CA ASP A 440 -8.78 -51.86 8.54
C ASP A 440 -9.05 -53.15 7.76
N GLY A 441 -9.75 -53.04 6.62
CA GLY A 441 -10.00 -54.17 5.71
C GLY A 441 -8.70 -54.79 5.18
N LEU A 442 -7.73 -53.96 4.78
CA LEU A 442 -6.42 -54.42 4.30
C LEU A 442 -5.60 -55.04 5.43
N LEU A 443 -5.58 -54.42 6.62
CA LEU A 443 -4.90 -54.97 7.79
C LEU A 443 -5.42 -56.36 8.18
N ALA A 444 -6.75 -56.54 8.15
CA ALA A 444 -7.39 -57.81 8.45
C ALA A 444 -7.12 -58.87 7.36
N LYS A 445 -7.24 -58.48 6.09
CA LYS A 445 -6.99 -59.36 4.93
C LYS A 445 -5.56 -59.91 4.92
N GLU A 446 -4.58 -59.08 5.27
CA GLU A 446 -3.16 -59.43 5.26
C GLU A 446 -2.64 -59.93 6.62
N GLN A 447 -3.50 -59.97 7.65
CA GLN A 447 -3.17 -60.39 9.03
C GLN A 447 -1.98 -59.62 9.63
N LEU A 448 -1.86 -58.33 9.30
CA LEU A 448 -0.68 -57.51 9.62
C LEU A 448 -0.46 -57.27 11.11
N LEU A 449 -1.48 -57.46 11.95
CA LEU A 449 -1.34 -57.37 13.40
C LEU A 449 -0.53 -58.55 13.99
N ALA A 450 -0.43 -59.68 13.29
CA ALA A 450 0.41 -60.80 13.71
C ALA A 450 1.89 -60.56 13.41
N ASN A 451 2.18 -59.79 12.35
CA ASN A 451 3.53 -59.39 11.96
C ASN A 451 3.49 -58.00 11.31
N TRP A 452 3.79 -56.97 12.10
CA TRP A 452 3.67 -55.58 11.70
C TRP A 452 4.79 -55.14 10.74
N GLN A 453 4.65 -55.50 9.46
CA GLN A 453 5.61 -55.21 8.40
C GLN A 453 4.93 -55.04 7.05
N LEU A 454 5.29 -53.98 6.31
CA LEU A 454 4.71 -53.63 4.99
C LEU A 454 5.74 -53.56 3.86
N GLY A 455 6.96 -54.09 4.05
CA GLY A 455 8.05 -53.91 3.08
C GLY A 455 8.56 -52.46 2.96
N LEU A 456 8.18 -51.60 3.91
CA LEU A 456 8.57 -50.19 4.00
C LEU A 456 9.65 -49.99 5.09
N PRO A 457 10.41 -48.87 5.07
CA PRO A 457 11.33 -48.54 6.15
C PRO A 457 10.62 -48.55 7.51
N SER A 458 11.14 -49.28 8.49
CA SER A 458 10.50 -49.41 9.81
C SER A 458 11.08 -48.40 10.80
N GLN A 459 10.23 -47.78 11.61
CA GLN A 459 10.64 -46.87 12.70
C GLN A 459 11.56 -47.57 13.71
N HIS A 460 11.35 -48.87 13.98
CA HIS A 460 12.24 -49.69 14.82
C HIS A 460 13.70 -49.68 14.35
N ARG A 461 13.93 -49.45 13.06
CA ARG A 461 15.27 -49.45 12.46
C ARG A 461 15.80 -48.04 12.22
N PHE A 462 15.19 -47.02 12.81
CA PHE A 462 15.57 -45.61 12.59
C PHE A 462 17.06 -45.37 12.85
N TYR A 463 17.59 -45.82 13.99
CA TYR A 463 19.00 -45.63 14.32
C TYR A 463 19.92 -46.24 13.26
N ASP A 464 19.68 -47.50 12.87
CA ASP A 464 20.54 -48.20 11.92
C ASP A 464 20.44 -47.65 10.49
N THR A 465 19.22 -47.37 10.03
CA THR A 465 18.95 -47.01 8.62
C THR A 465 19.08 -45.51 8.34
N VAL A 466 18.93 -44.66 9.36
CA VAL A 466 19.00 -43.20 9.20
C VAL A 466 20.27 -42.63 9.83
N ILE A 467 20.58 -42.98 11.08
CA ILE A 467 21.70 -42.37 11.81
C ILE A 467 23.02 -43.05 11.43
N LYS A 468 23.15 -44.35 11.72
CA LYS A 468 24.36 -45.12 11.46
C LYS A 468 24.74 -45.11 9.98
N GLN A 469 23.78 -45.29 9.08
CA GLN A 469 24.01 -45.22 7.63
C GLN A 469 24.43 -43.82 7.15
N ARG A 470 24.03 -42.73 7.81
CA ARG A 470 24.46 -41.38 7.42
C ARG A 470 25.93 -41.13 7.77
N PHE A 471 26.41 -41.67 8.89
CA PHE A 471 27.82 -41.58 9.29
C PHE A 471 28.77 -42.45 8.45
N THR A 472 28.28 -43.41 7.67
CA THR A 472 29.12 -44.15 6.72
C THR A 472 29.41 -43.35 5.44
N GLN A 473 28.71 -42.23 5.21
CA GLN A 473 28.91 -41.38 4.05
C GLN A 473 30.10 -40.44 4.25
N SER A 474 30.99 -40.37 3.26
CA SER A 474 32.19 -39.53 3.32
C SER A 474 31.83 -38.05 3.53
N GLY A 475 32.53 -37.40 4.47
CA GLY A 475 32.37 -35.97 4.76
C GLY A 475 31.35 -35.63 5.85
N VAL A 476 30.53 -36.58 6.32
CA VAL A 476 29.58 -36.34 7.42
C VAL A 476 30.31 -36.40 8.76
N LYS A 477 30.41 -35.27 9.47
CA LYS A 477 31.04 -35.18 10.80
C LYS A 477 30.06 -35.03 11.96
N ARG A 478 28.88 -34.45 11.71
CA ARG A 478 27.85 -34.16 12.72
C ARG A 478 26.47 -34.36 12.11
N GLN A 479 25.55 -34.90 12.90
CA GLN A 479 24.14 -35.03 12.57
C GLN A 479 23.33 -34.59 13.79
N PHE A 480 22.33 -33.75 13.56
CA PHE A 480 21.37 -33.35 14.58
C PHE A 480 20.06 -34.05 14.30
N VAL A 481 19.44 -34.61 15.34
CA VAL A 481 18.13 -35.24 15.28
C VAL A 481 17.19 -34.41 16.13
N ILE A 482 16.14 -33.87 15.50
CA ILE A 482 15.08 -33.12 16.16
C ILE A 482 13.83 -33.96 16.02
N ILE A 483 13.17 -34.23 17.14
CA ILE A 483 11.92 -34.99 17.16
C ILE A 483 10.82 -34.05 17.64
N SER A 484 9.84 -33.81 16.77
CA SER A 484 8.58 -33.18 17.15
C SER A 484 7.57 -34.29 17.39
N ASP A 485 7.01 -34.34 18.60
CA ASP A 485 5.92 -35.29 18.89
C ASP A 485 4.68 -34.91 18.07
N ALA A 486 3.90 -35.93 17.67
CA ALA A 486 2.65 -35.81 16.93
C ALA A 486 2.69 -34.93 15.66
N LEU A 487 3.83 -34.82 14.98
CA LEU A 487 3.93 -34.11 13.70
C LEU A 487 3.31 -34.96 12.58
N ARG A 488 2.13 -34.55 12.09
CA ARG A 488 1.45 -35.24 10.99
C ARG A 488 2.19 -35.07 9.66
N TYR A 489 2.03 -36.03 8.75
CA TYR A 489 2.79 -36.12 7.51
C TYR A 489 2.57 -34.91 6.59
N GLU A 490 1.34 -34.43 6.47
CA GLU A 490 1.00 -33.27 5.64
C GLU A 490 1.62 -31.97 6.15
N VAL A 491 1.84 -31.86 7.47
CA VAL A 491 2.58 -30.73 8.07
C VAL A 491 4.06 -30.83 7.71
N ALA A 492 4.63 -32.04 7.76
CA ALA A 492 6.01 -32.27 7.35
C ALA A 492 6.22 -31.99 5.84
N HIS A 493 5.23 -32.32 5.01
CA HIS A 493 5.22 -31.98 3.58
C HIS A 493 5.20 -30.48 3.33
N GLU A 494 4.35 -29.73 4.04
CA GLU A 494 4.33 -28.27 3.96
C GLU A 494 5.67 -27.67 4.40
N LEU A 495 6.21 -28.10 5.54
CA LEU A 495 7.50 -27.64 6.06
C LEU A 495 8.66 -27.92 5.08
N GLN A 496 8.66 -29.09 4.44
CA GLN A 496 9.64 -29.43 3.41
C GLN A 496 9.59 -28.41 2.25
N GLY A 497 8.39 -28.06 1.79
CA GLY A 497 8.17 -27.05 0.75
C GLY A 497 8.76 -25.69 1.15
N GLN A 498 8.39 -25.19 2.33
CA GLN A 498 8.87 -23.90 2.84
C GLN A 498 10.41 -23.84 2.97
N ILE A 499 11.05 -24.91 3.44
CA ILE A 499 12.52 -24.98 3.55
C ILE A 499 13.17 -24.90 2.17
N ASN A 500 12.62 -25.61 1.18
CA ASN A 500 13.15 -25.63 -0.18
C ASN A 500 12.94 -24.29 -0.92
N GLU A 501 11.86 -23.56 -0.62
CA GLU A 501 11.61 -22.22 -1.15
C GLU A 501 12.61 -21.18 -0.65
N ALA A 502 13.12 -21.32 0.58
CA ALA A 502 14.07 -20.39 1.20
C ALA A 502 15.46 -20.36 0.52
N LYS A 503 15.70 -21.17 -0.53
CA LYS A 503 16.92 -21.30 -1.37
C LYS A 503 18.25 -21.61 -0.65
N ARG A 504 18.32 -21.47 0.67
CA ARG A 504 19.52 -21.69 1.50
C ARG A 504 19.69 -23.13 1.94
N PHE A 505 18.59 -23.86 2.06
CA PHE A 505 18.55 -25.21 2.60
C PHE A 505 17.87 -26.15 1.61
N SER A 506 18.12 -27.45 1.77
CA SER A 506 17.44 -28.50 1.02
C SER A 506 16.83 -29.50 1.98
N ALA A 507 15.55 -29.80 1.80
CA ALA A 507 14.80 -30.77 2.59
C ALA A 507 14.26 -31.91 1.70
N GLN A 508 14.42 -33.13 2.18
CA GLN A 508 13.81 -34.33 1.61
C GLN A 508 12.85 -34.92 2.64
N LEU A 509 11.61 -35.19 2.22
CA LEU A 509 10.64 -35.91 3.02
C LEU A 509 10.75 -37.42 2.73
N LYS A 510 10.78 -38.21 3.79
CA LYS A 510 10.72 -39.68 3.77
C LYS A 510 9.86 -40.12 4.96
N SER A 511 9.21 -41.26 4.84
CA SER A 511 8.42 -41.85 5.92
C SER A 511 9.04 -43.13 6.48
N GLN A 512 8.48 -43.57 7.60
CA GLN A 512 8.73 -44.86 8.19
C GLN A 512 7.42 -45.45 8.69
N LEU A 513 7.27 -46.77 8.60
CA LEU A 513 6.19 -47.51 9.23
C LEU A 513 6.34 -47.38 10.75
N GLY A 514 5.40 -46.68 11.37
CA GLY A 514 5.39 -46.42 12.81
C GLY A 514 5.17 -47.68 13.64
N VAL A 515 5.56 -47.62 14.91
CA VAL A 515 5.34 -48.73 15.87
C VAL A 515 3.89 -48.82 16.32
N LEU A 516 3.43 -50.03 16.69
CA LEU A 516 2.11 -50.25 17.30
C LEU A 516 2.23 -50.81 18.73
N PRO A 517 1.43 -50.32 19.70
CA PRO A 517 0.54 -49.16 19.58
C PRO A 517 1.34 -47.84 19.42
N SER A 518 0.79 -46.90 18.66
CA SER A 518 1.46 -45.67 18.23
C SER A 518 1.41 -44.55 19.29
N TYR A 519 1.84 -44.85 20.52
CA TYR A 519 1.93 -43.87 21.61
C TYR A 519 3.37 -43.42 21.86
N THR A 520 3.52 -42.24 22.47
CA THR A 520 4.81 -41.53 22.57
C THR A 520 5.95 -42.35 23.16
N GLN A 521 5.75 -43.11 24.24
CA GLN A 521 6.89 -43.77 24.90
C GLN A 521 7.50 -44.87 24.03
N LEU A 522 6.68 -45.72 23.39
CA LEU A 522 7.17 -46.74 22.47
C LEU A 522 7.78 -46.11 21.22
N GLY A 523 7.12 -45.10 20.65
CA GLY A 523 7.62 -44.38 19.48
C GLY A 523 9.01 -43.76 19.72
N MET A 524 9.20 -43.11 20.87
CA MET A 524 10.49 -42.51 21.23
C MET A 524 11.56 -43.56 21.52
N ALA A 525 11.20 -44.67 22.18
CA ALA A 525 12.12 -45.78 22.44
C ALA A 525 12.61 -46.44 21.15
N ALA A 526 11.73 -46.59 20.15
CA ALA A 526 12.05 -47.17 18.85
C ALA A 526 13.04 -46.33 18.02
N LEU A 527 13.25 -45.06 18.35
CA LEU A 527 14.25 -44.20 17.69
C LEU A 527 15.66 -44.38 18.28
N LEU A 528 15.79 -44.98 19.46
CA LEU A 528 17.07 -45.23 20.12
C LEU A 528 17.80 -46.42 19.49
N PRO A 529 19.14 -46.52 19.64
CA PRO A 529 19.86 -47.75 19.29
C PRO A 529 19.38 -48.89 20.18
N HIS A 530 18.89 -49.98 19.56
CA HIS A 530 18.39 -51.14 20.28
C HIS A 530 18.49 -52.42 19.44
N GLN A 531 18.52 -53.57 20.12
CA GLN A 531 18.29 -54.89 19.51
C GLN A 531 16.88 -55.40 19.83
N GLN A 532 16.37 -55.09 21.03
CA GLN A 532 15.05 -55.50 21.50
C GLN A 532 14.34 -54.37 22.25
N LEU A 533 13.04 -54.26 22.03
CA LEU A 533 12.12 -53.44 22.84
C LEU A 533 11.17 -54.36 23.60
N ASP A 534 11.04 -54.12 24.90
CA ASP A 534 10.14 -54.86 25.78
C ASP A 534 9.34 -53.91 26.68
N TYR A 535 8.39 -54.47 27.43
CA TYR A 535 7.66 -53.78 28.48
C TYR A 535 8.10 -54.28 29.85
N ALA A 536 8.32 -53.36 30.79
CA ALA A 536 8.52 -53.71 32.18
C ALA A 536 7.25 -54.38 32.74
N ALA A 537 7.43 -55.53 33.41
CA ALA A 537 6.34 -56.35 33.93
C ALA A 537 5.43 -55.62 34.94
N THR A 538 5.92 -54.55 35.57
CA THR A 538 5.26 -53.91 36.72
C THR A 538 4.50 -52.63 36.38
N ASN A 539 4.86 -51.91 35.30
CA ASN A 539 4.33 -50.56 35.05
C ASN A 539 4.29 -50.16 33.56
N SER A 540 4.36 -51.14 32.64
CA SER A 540 4.30 -50.91 31.18
C SER A 540 5.32 -49.89 30.66
N THR A 541 6.41 -49.63 31.40
CA THR A 541 7.51 -48.79 30.93
C THR A 541 8.25 -49.50 29.81
N VAL A 542 8.54 -48.78 28.73
CA VAL A 542 9.28 -49.35 27.59
C VAL A 542 10.76 -49.50 27.95
N LEU A 543 11.23 -50.74 27.81
CA LEU A 543 12.62 -51.15 27.99
C LEU A 543 13.32 -51.26 26.64
N VAL A 544 14.54 -50.74 26.57
CA VAL A 544 15.47 -50.83 25.44
C VAL A 544 16.64 -51.70 25.90
N ASP A 545 16.76 -52.90 25.32
CA ASP A 545 17.77 -53.89 25.71
C ASP A 545 17.82 -54.13 27.24
N GLY A 546 16.62 -54.24 27.85
CA GLY A 546 16.44 -54.43 29.29
C GLY A 546 16.58 -53.17 30.17
N GLN A 547 16.87 -51.99 29.60
CA GLN A 547 16.99 -50.73 30.33
C GLN A 547 15.80 -49.81 30.09
N SER A 548 15.31 -49.12 31.12
CA SER A 548 14.23 -48.13 30.92
C SER A 548 14.64 -47.05 29.92
N SER A 549 13.73 -46.63 29.06
CA SER A 549 13.90 -45.47 28.16
C SER A 549 13.17 -44.22 28.65
N ALA A 550 12.61 -44.26 29.87
CA ALA A 550 11.85 -43.16 30.46
C ALA A 550 12.79 -42.07 31.00
N GLY A 551 12.58 -40.83 30.60
CA GLY A 551 13.37 -39.69 31.05
C GLY A 551 14.70 -39.50 30.31
N LEU A 552 15.26 -38.29 30.42
CA LEU A 552 16.42 -37.85 29.65
C LEU A 552 17.71 -38.62 30.01
N GLU A 553 17.93 -38.88 31.30
CA GLU A 553 19.15 -39.54 31.79
C GLU A 553 19.29 -40.97 31.26
N ASN A 554 18.19 -41.71 31.27
CA ASN A 554 18.12 -43.08 30.77
C ASN A 554 18.38 -43.14 29.26
N ARG A 555 17.74 -42.26 28.48
CA ARG A 555 17.99 -42.15 27.03
C ARG A 555 19.43 -41.77 26.73
N SER A 556 20.00 -40.84 27.50
CA SER A 556 21.40 -40.44 27.40
C SER A 556 22.35 -41.61 27.66
N THR A 557 22.02 -42.46 28.63
CA THR A 557 22.79 -43.67 28.94
C THR A 557 22.75 -44.68 27.81
N ILE A 558 21.58 -44.90 27.20
CA ILE A 558 21.41 -45.77 26.03
C ILE A 558 22.22 -45.26 24.84
N LEU A 559 22.16 -43.96 24.54
CA LEU A 559 22.89 -43.35 23.42
C LEU A 559 24.41 -43.41 23.58
N ARG A 560 24.93 -43.28 24.80
CA ARG A 560 26.38 -43.39 25.07
C ARG A 560 26.97 -44.77 24.79
N LYS A 561 26.14 -45.82 24.69
CA LYS A 561 26.62 -47.18 24.35
C LYS A 561 27.05 -47.32 22.89
N VAL A 562 26.64 -46.39 22.04
CA VAL A 562 27.07 -46.30 20.65
C VAL A 562 27.92 -45.04 20.51
N ASP A 563 29.23 -45.19 20.34
CA ASP A 563 30.28 -44.12 20.36
C ASP A 563 30.08 -42.98 19.33
N THR A 564 28.92 -42.90 18.68
CA THR A 564 28.56 -42.01 17.58
C THR A 564 27.52 -40.94 17.94
N VAL A 565 26.95 -40.90 19.16
CA VAL A 565 25.88 -39.94 19.50
C VAL A 565 26.07 -39.29 20.89
N MET A 566 26.08 -37.95 20.93
CA MET A 566 25.96 -37.17 22.18
C MET A 566 24.54 -36.60 22.30
N PRO A 567 23.89 -36.70 23.47
CA PRO A 567 22.62 -36.01 23.73
C PRO A 567 22.87 -34.49 23.84
N CYS A 568 21.99 -33.69 23.22
CA CYS A 568 21.92 -32.24 23.42
C CYS A 568 20.83 -31.92 24.46
#